data_AF-A0A3M2LLA2-F1
#
_entry.id   AF-A0A3M2LLA2-F1
#
_cell.length_a   1.000
_cell.length_b   1.000
_cell.length_c   1.000
_cell.angle_alpha   90.00
_cell.angle_beta   90.00
_cell.angle_gamma   90.00
#
_symmetry.space_group_name_H-M   'P 1'
#
loop_
_entity.id
_entity.type
_entity.pdbx_description
1 polymer ?
#
loop_
_entity_poly.entity_id
_entity_poly.type
_entity_poly.pdbx_seq_one_letter_code
_entity_poly.pdbx_strand_id
1 'polypeptide(L)'
;MAENQIWAYSFAETDNTDPVHLGEAFAAQWEQAAEHMRDPERSVFVKWVQQFGADRGYNVATRDLMIDVVEGDDAINFRLLSAVRWLAPSSSAAYAGAPLNAETLWSLSSRAASPGADAQVEAAGLCREIADYQVLRELACVPGGVELGRIEERRTRAAERWAQEACELSALYPGLTGRLDAADPPSAEIMNIAVDEERAARRLDRAIIAGERCDLALGVPRWFAFLRDRADADAVRLLAVLWCLPEAAEQVNHRIAGAAAPEQAQPYASERPEPQNAYQATEEPSPRTARVYPRPTRQPVPAAPAAPEPEPPTEIPAFDDGSITGSGDQTGGGRAGAVFFALLGIAGVALIWLLYLWLPVPAAQLRVITWAIALALVGETMAECTLAGLLGRDYHPDYALLPAVGRFFQASVGRLVRQVADLPRGGLFRAVLTVAGAFVALLILGSLAAAFSVVVPLAALVGHVGWAYMRWYRWSTGLIR
;
A
#
# COMPACT_ATOMS: atom_id res chain seq x y z
N MET A 1 9.83 -31.49 49.51
CA MET A 1 9.37 -30.90 48.24
C MET A 1 9.15 -29.43 48.51
N ALA A 2 10.04 -28.55 48.04
CA ALA A 2 9.82 -27.12 48.12
C ALA A 2 8.72 -26.77 47.11
N GLU A 3 7.69 -26.05 47.53
CA GLU A 3 6.72 -25.46 46.59
C GLU A 3 7.49 -24.53 45.66
N ASN A 4 7.56 -24.88 44.37
CA ASN A 4 8.13 -24.00 43.35
C ASN A 4 7.19 -22.79 43.20
N GLN A 5 7.51 -21.72 43.94
CA GLN A 5 6.79 -20.45 43.86
C GLN A 5 6.92 -19.89 42.43
N ILE A 6 5.80 -19.81 41.71
CA ILE A 6 5.73 -19.20 40.38
C ILE A 6 5.82 -17.69 40.55
N TRP A 7 6.76 -17.05 39.87
CA TRP A 7 6.85 -15.60 39.86
C TRP A 7 5.83 -15.03 38.87
N ALA A 8 5.12 -13.98 39.27
CA ALA A 8 4.22 -13.26 38.38
C ALA A 8 5.01 -12.26 37.51
N TYR A 9 4.52 -12.04 36.28
CA TYR A 9 5.03 -11.03 35.36
C TYR A 9 4.03 -9.88 35.23
N SER A 10 4.42 -8.68 35.63
CA SER A 10 3.52 -7.52 35.57
C SER A 10 3.54 -6.90 34.17
N PHE A 11 2.38 -6.84 33.52
CA PHE A 11 2.19 -6.18 32.24
C PHE A 11 0.80 -5.56 32.17
N ALA A 12 0.70 -4.31 31.69
CA ALA A 12 -0.55 -3.56 31.62
C ALA A 12 -1.37 -3.60 32.93
N GLU A 13 -0.70 -3.31 34.05
CA GLU A 13 -1.29 -3.30 35.41
C GLU A 13 -1.84 -4.66 35.88
N THR A 14 -1.53 -5.74 35.16
CA THR A 14 -1.99 -7.10 35.46
C THR A 14 -0.79 -8.00 35.74
N ASP A 15 -0.86 -8.74 36.85
CA ASP A 15 0.15 -9.73 37.21
C ASP A 15 -0.19 -11.08 36.58
N ASN A 16 0.64 -11.50 35.62
CA ASN A 16 0.42 -12.71 34.83
C ASN A 16 1.25 -13.86 35.37
N THR A 17 0.58 -14.95 35.76
CA THR A 17 1.21 -16.22 36.16
C THR A 17 1.08 -17.31 35.10
N ASP A 18 0.24 -17.08 34.09
CA ASP A 18 -0.01 -17.98 32.96
C ASP A 18 0.60 -17.43 31.66
N PRO A 19 1.48 -18.18 30.98
CA PRO A 19 2.00 -17.85 29.64
C PRO A 19 0.93 -17.48 28.63
N VAL A 20 -0.20 -18.20 28.59
CA VAL A 20 -1.23 -17.97 27.57
C VAL A 20 -1.86 -16.60 27.76
N HIS A 21 -2.26 -16.27 29.00
CA HIS A 21 -2.84 -14.97 29.31
C HIS A 21 -1.88 -13.81 29.02
N LEU A 22 -0.58 -13.96 29.33
CA LEU A 22 0.42 -12.95 28.97
C LEU A 22 0.55 -12.79 27.45
N GLY A 23 0.57 -13.89 26.71
CA GLY A 23 0.64 -13.87 25.23
C GLY A 23 -0.57 -13.19 24.59
N GLU A 24 -1.77 -13.43 25.14
CA GLU A 24 -3.00 -12.74 24.73
C GLU A 24 -2.96 -11.24 25.06
N ALA A 25 -2.46 -10.87 26.25
CA ALA A 25 -2.29 -9.48 26.63
C ALA A 25 -1.27 -8.75 25.72
N PHE A 26 -0.14 -9.40 25.39
CA PHE A 26 0.84 -8.88 24.44
C PHE A 26 0.24 -8.69 23.05
N ALA A 27 -0.57 -9.64 22.57
CA ALA A 27 -1.25 -9.53 21.28
C ALA A 27 -2.27 -8.39 21.25
N ALA A 28 -3.00 -8.18 22.35
CA ALA A 28 -4.01 -7.12 22.48
C ALA A 28 -3.40 -5.72 22.65
N GLN A 29 -2.24 -5.61 23.31
CA GLN A 29 -1.56 -4.35 23.62
C GLN A 29 -0.17 -4.30 22.97
N TRP A 30 -0.13 -4.56 21.66
CA TRP A 30 1.12 -4.76 20.92
C TRP A 30 2.12 -3.61 21.02
N GLU A 31 1.65 -2.37 20.93
CA GLU A 31 2.53 -1.19 21.01
C GLU A 31 3.22 -1.10 22.38
N GLN A 32 2.45 -1.27 23.46
CA GLN A 32 2.99 -1.29 24.83
C GLN A 32 3.93 -2.49 25.05
N ALA A 33 3.58 -3.65 24.51
CA ALA A 33 4.45 -4.83 24.58
C ALA A 33 5.76 -4.62 23.78
N ALA A 34 5.70 -3.96 22.63
CA ALA A 34 6.88 -3.62 21.84
C ALA A 34 7.77 -2.60 22.56
N GLU A 35 7.19 -1.60 23.23
CA GLU A 35 7.94 -0.69 24.11
C GLU A 35 8.63 -1.45 25.25
N HIS A 36 7.90 -2.36 25.88
CA HIS A 36 8.43 -3.17 26.97
C HIS A 36 9.58 -4.08 26.52
N MET A 37 9.50 -4.63 25.30
CA MET A 37 10.58 -5.43 24.69
C MET A 37 11.81 -4.59 24.27
N ARG A 38 11.70 -3.26 24.18
CA ARG A 38 12.85 -2.36 23.98
C ARG A 38 13.61 -2.08 25.27
N ASP A 39 12.97 -2.26 26.43
CA ASP A 39 13.55 -1.95 27.72
C ASP A 39 14.66 -2.96 28.10
N PRO A 40 15.80 -2.54 28.69
CA PRO A 40 16.74 -3.45 29.35
C PRO A 40 16.10 -4.42 30.36
N GLU A 41 14.92 -4.12 30.87
CA GLU A 41 14.10 -5.05 31.67
C GLU A 41 13.63 -6.31 30.91
N ARG A 42 13.89 -6.45 29.60
CA ARG A 42 13.69 -7.71 28.85
C ARG A 42 14.35 -8.94 29.51
N SER A 43 15.40 -8.73 30.30
CA SER A 43 16.04 -9.79 31.10
C SER A 43 15.12 -10.37 32.19
N VAL A 44 14.14 -9.60 32.66
CA VAL A 44 13.10 -10.07 33.60
C VAL A 44 12.11 -10.98 32.87
N PHE A 45 11.70 -10.62 31.65
CA PHE A 45 10.86 -11.47 30.79
C PHE A 45 11.52 -12.81 30.53
N VAL A 46 12.80 -12.82 30.11
CA VAL A 46 13.55 -14.05 29.84
C VAL A 46 13.64 -14.94 31.07
N LYS A 47 13.97 -14.37 32.24
CA LYS A 47 13.99 -15.12 33.52
C LYS A 47 12.62 -15.69 33.86
N TRP A 48 11.55 -14.94 33.61
CA TRP A 48 10.18 -15.37 33.84
C TRP A 48 9.80 -16.52 32.89
N VAL A 49 10.17 -16.46 31.60
CA VAL A 49 9.95 -17.55 30.63
C VAL A 49 10.72 -18.81 31.02
N GLN A 50 11.97 -18.68 31.50
CA GLN A 50 12.83 -19.81 31.87
C GLN A 50 12.24 -20.68 33.00
N GLN A 51 11.34 -20.15 33.83
CA GLN A 51 10.66 -20.92 34.87
C GLN A 51 9.68 -21.97 34.30
N PHE A 52 9.28 -21.82 33.04
CA PHE A 52 8.43 -22.78 32.32
C PHE A 52 9.32 -23.73 31.51
N GLY A 53 9.44 -24.98 32.00
CA GLY A 53 10.27 -26.03 31.40
C GLY A 53 9.48 -27.28 30.98
N ALA A 54 10.22 -28.32 30.58
CA ALA A 54 9.66 -29.61 30.14
C ALA A 54 8.70 -30.24 31.14
N ASP A 55 8.95 -30.06 32.44
CA ASP A 55 8.12 -30.58 33.53
C ASP A 55 6.68 -30.02 33.52
N ARG A 56 6.42 -28.98 32.71
CA ARG A 56 5.11 -28.36 32.53
C ARG A 56 4.52 -28.57 31.14
N GLY A 57 5.08 -29.47 30.33
CA GLY A 57 4.58 -29.80 29.00
C GLY A 57 4.98 -28.82 27.90
N TYR A 58 5.86 -27.86 28.19
CA TYR A 58 6.38 -26.92 27.19
C TYR A 58 7.62 -27.49 26.47
N ASN A 59 7.72 -27.23 25.17
CA ASN A 59 8.87 -27.63 24.37
C ASN A 59 10.07 -26.70 24.68
N VAL A 60 11.11 -27.25 25.30
CA VAL A 60 12.32 -26.53 25.72
C VAL A 60 13.10 -25.99 24.53
N ALA A 61 13.19 -26.74 23.43
CA ALA A 61 13.94 -26.31 22.25
C ALA A 61 13.29 -25.08 21.59
N THR A 62 11.96 -25.04 21.50
CA THR A 62 11.27 -23.86 20.95
C THR A 62 11.29 -22.67 21.92
N ARG A 63 11.34 -22.91 23.23
CA ARG A 63 11.54 -21.85 24.23
C ARG A 63 12.91 -21.21 24.09
N ASP A 64 13.96 -22.00 24.00
CA ASP A 64 15.33 -21.48 23.94
C ASP A 64 15.56 -20.69 22.63
N LEU A 65 15.02 -21.18 21.51
CA LEU A 65 14.99 -20.43 20.25
C LEU A 65 14.23 -19.10 20.36
N MET A 66 13.10 -19.07 21.08
CA MET A 66 12.36 -17.82 21.30
C MET A 66 13.15 -16.85 22.18
N ILE A 67 13.83 -17.33 23.22
CA ILE A 67 14.70 -16.50 24.08
C ILE A 67 15.83 -15.90 23.24
N ASP A 68 16.49 -16.71 22.41
CA ASP A 68 17.58 -16.23 21.54
C ASP A 68 17.10 -15.10 20.61
N VAL A 69 15.91 -15.24 20.01
CA VAL A 69 15.29 -14.20 19.18
C VAL A 69 14.97 -12.94 19.99
N VAL A 70 14.38 -13.08 21.19
CA VAL A 70 14.01 -11.94 22.05
C VAL A 70 15.24 -11.16 22.52
N GLU A 71 16.31 -11.86 22.89
CA GLU A 71 17.57 -11.25 23.33
C GLU A 71 18.39 -10.65 22.18
N GLY A 72 18.17 -11.14 20.97
CA GLY A 72 18.83 -10.69 19.75
C GLY A 72 18.52 -9.25 19.31
N ASP A 73 19.16 -8.87 18.21
CA ASP A 73 19.06 -7.55 17.56
C ASP A 73 17.99 -7.53 16.45
N ASP A 74 17.14 -8.55 16.38
CA ASP A 74 16.05 -8.64 15.42
C ASP A 74 15.03 -7.50 15.61
N ALA A 75 14.26 -7.25 14.57
CA ALA A 75 13.23 -6.22 14.60
C ALA A 75 12.19 -6.48 15.70
N ILE A 76 11.76 -5.39 16.35
CA ILE A 76 10.96 -5.47 17.58
C ILE A 76 9.63 -6.21 17.38
N ASN A 77 8.97 -6.04 16.23
CA ASN A 77 7.71 -6.73 15.97
C ASN A 77 7.93 -8.21 15.73
N PHE A 78 9.01 -8.59 15.07
CA PHE A 78 9.37 -10.01 14.91
C PHE A 78 9.70 -10.69 16.25
N ARG A 79 10.43 -10.02 17.14
CA ARG A 79 10.69 -10.54 18.50
C ARG A 79 9.42 -10.72 19.31
N LEU A 80 8.53 -9.73 19.25
CA LEU A 80 7.24 -9.80 19.93
C LEU A 80 6.34 -10.89 19.32
N LEU A 81 6.32 -11.04 17.99
CA LEU A 81 5.63 -12.14 17.33
C LEU A 81 6.13 -13.48 17.84
N SER A 82 7.45 -13.69 17.89
CA SER A 82 8.05 -14.95 18.36
C SER A 82 7.68 -15.25 19.82
N ALA A 83 7.69 -14.23 20.68
CA ALA A 83 7.24 -14.35 22.06
C ALA A 83 5.75 -14.72 22.14
N VAL A 84 4.87 -13.99 21.44
CA VAL A 84 3.41 -14.26 21.40
C VAL A 84 3.14 -15.66 20.85
N ARG A 85 3.89 -16.10 19.84
CA ARG A 85 3.70 -17.44 19.25
C ARG A 85 3.99 -18.55 20.24
N TRP A 86 5.03 -18.38 21.06
CA TRP A 86 5.38 -19.34 22.10
C TRP A 86 4.40 -19.28 23.28
N LEU A 87 4.02 -18.07 23.73
CA LEU A 87 3.14 -17.84 24.87
C LEU A 87 1.70 -18.32 24.61
N ALA A 88 1.13 -17.96 23.46
CA ALA A 88 -0.26 -18.21 23.12
C ALA A 88 -0.40 -18.85 21.73
N PRO A 89 -0.02 -20.14 21.53
CA PRO A 89 0.04 -20.84 20.23
C PRO A 89 -1.26 -20.81 19.41
N SER A 90 -2.40 -20.63 20.06
CA SER A 90 -3.73 -20.54 19.44
C SER A 90 -4.18 -19.12 19.07
N SER A 91 -3.39 -18.10 19.38
CA SER A 91 -3.72 -16.71 19.03
C SER A 91 -3.86 -16.54 17.51
N SER A 92 -4.74 -15.62 17.10
CA SER A 92 -4.97 -15.31 15.68
C SER A 92 -3.71 -14.76 15.01
N ALA A 93 -3.66 -14.85 13.68
CA ALA A 93 -2.59 -14.26 12.90
C ALA A 93 -2.62 -12.72 13.03
N ALA A 94 -1.73 -12.17 13.84
CA ALA A 94 -1.58 -10.74 14.06
C ALA A 94 -0.10 -10.35 13.98
N TYR A 95 0.15 -9.13 13.49
CA TYR A 95 1.49 -8.58 13.36
C TYR A 95 1.43 -7.05 13.47
N ALA A 96 2.36 -6.46 14.21
CA ALA A 96 2.40 -5.01 14.45
C ALA A 96 1.07 -4.45 15.01
N GLY A 97 0.39 -5.23 15.87
CA GLY A 97 -0.87 -4.84 16.51
C GLY A 97 -2.11 -4.92 15.65
N ALA A 98 -2.01 -5.40 14.41
CA ALA A 98 -3.15 -5.56 13.51
C ALA A 98 -3.35 -7.03 13.12
N PRO A 99 -4.61 -7.47 12.90
CA PRO A 99 -4.86 -8.78 12.31
C PRO A 99 -4.28 -8.82 10.88
N LEU A 100 -3.56 -9.90 10.59
CA LEU A 100 -2.94 -10.12 9.29
C LEU A 100 -3.75 -11.10 8.46
N ASN A 101 -4.31 -10.62 7.36
CA ASN A 101 -5.02 -11.40 6.35
C ASN A 101 -4.72 -10.81 4.96
N ALA A 102 -5.27 -11.39 3.90
CA ALA A 102 -5.03 -10.91 2.54
C ALA A 102 -5.42 -9.42 2.34
N GLU A 103 -6.56 -8.99 2.89
CA GLU A 103 -7.04 -7.62 2.74
C GLU A 103 -6.18 -6.61 3.50
N THR A 104 -5.80 -6.92 4.74
CA THR A 104 -4.93 -6.04 5.53
C THR A 104 -3.52 -5.98 4.96
N LEU A 105 -2.99 -7.10 4.45
CA LEU A 105 -1.74 -7.12 3.71
C LEU A 105 -1.82 -6.24 2.47
N TRP A 106 -2.86 -6.38 1.65
CA TRP A 106 -3.05 -5.54 0.47
C TRP A 106 -3.10 -4.05 0.83
N SER A 107 -3.82 -3.69 1.90
CA SER A 107 -3.93 -2.30 2.37
C SER A 107 -2.57 -1.75 2.81
N LEU A 108 -1.80 -2.54 3.58
CA LEU A 108 -0.46 -2.20 4.05
C LEU A 108 0.50 -2.01 2.87
N SER A 109 0.60 -3.00 1.97
CA SER A 109 1.49 -2.96 0.82
C SER A 109 1.09 -1.91 -0.21
N SER A 110 -0.20 -1.65 -0.38
CA SER A 110 -0.68 -0.54 -1.22
C SER A 110 -0.32 0.83 -0.65
N ARG A 111 -0.31 0.98 0.68
CA ARG A 111 0.10 2.22 1.35
C ARG A 111 1.61 2.44 1.23
N ALA A 112 2.40 1.40 1.44
CA ALA A 112 3.85 1.41 1.27
C ALA A 112 4.27 1.77 -0.17
N ALA A 113 3.53 1.29 -1.18
CA ALA A 113 3.76 1.58 -2.59
C ALA A 113 3.15 2.92 -3.08
N SER A 114 2.53 3.72 -2.21
CA SER A 114 1.93 5.01 -2.59
C SER A 114 2.80 6.16 -2.12
N PRO A 115 3.08 7.17 -2.97
CA PRO A 115 3.90 8.31 -2.58
C PRO A 115 3.24 9.16 -1.46
N GLY A 116 3.92 9.31 -0.32
CA GLY A 116 3.53 10.12 0.85
C GLY A 116 4.59 10.05 1.96
N ALA A 117 4.73 11.07 2.83
CA ALA A 117 5.91 11.13 3.71
C ALA A 117 5.92 10.09 4.84
N ASP A 118 5.00 10.15 5.81
CA ASP A 118 5.20 9.39 7.06
C ASP A 118 4.58 7.99 7.02
N ALA A 119 3.29 7.90 6.68
CA ALA A 119 2.56 6.62 6.65
C ALA A 119 3.08 5.65 5.58
N GLN A 120 3.77 6.16 4.56
CA GLN A 120 4.43 5.33 3.55
C GLN A 120 5.69 4.68 4.14
N VAL A 121 6.54 5.46 4.83
CA VAL A 121 7.80 4.97 5.39
C VAL A 121 7.55 3.89 6.43
N GLU A 122 6.58 4.09 7.32
CA GLU A 122 6.18 3.09 8.30
C GLU A 122 5.67 1.81 7.63
N ALA A 123 4.75 1.93 6.67
CA ALA A 123 4.20 0.77 5.96
C ALA A 123 5.27 0.04 5.14
N ALA A 124 6.20 0.76 4.51
CA ALA A 124 7.31 0.19 3.76
C ALA A 124 8.29 -0.54 4.69
N GLY A 125 8.56 0.02 5.87
CA GLY A 125 9.34 -0.63 6.92
C GLY A 125 8.70 -1.96 7.35
N LEU A 126 7.39 -1.97 7.60
CA LEU A 126 6.66 -3.19 7.95
C LEU A 126 6.64 -4.22 6.81
N CYS A 127 6.43 -3.81 5.55
CA CYS A 127 6.49 -4.74 4.42
C CYS A 127 7.88 -5.39 4.27
N ARG A 128 8.95 -4.61 4.48
CA ARG A 128 10.31 -5.13 4.47
C ARG A 128 10.54 -6.09 5.64
N GLU A 129 10.14 -5.72 6.86
CA GLU A 129 10.24 -6.59 8.04
C GLU A 129 9.50 -7.92 7.81
N ILE A 130 8.27 -7.88 7.27
CA ILE A 130 7.51 -9.09 6.93
C ILE A 130 8.26 -10.00 5.95
N ALA A 131 8.92 -9.41 4.94
CA ALA A 131 9.66 -10.15 3.93
C ALA A 131 10.99 -10.72 4.46
N ASP A 132 11.76 -9.91 5.20
CA ASP A 132 13.09 -10.26 5.71
C ASP A 132 13.02 -11.38 6.75
N TYR A 133 12.03 -11.30 7.65
CA TYR A 133 11.84 -12.27 8.73
C TYR A 133 10.84 -13.39 8.40
N GLN A 134 10.37 -13.47 7.14
CA GLN A 134 9.43 -14.50 6.67
C GLN A 134 8.17 -14.63 7.57
N VAL A 135 7.65 -13.50 8.06
CA VAL A 135 6.55 -13.46 9.04
C VAL A 135 5.32 -14.25 8.57
N LEU A 136 5.02 -14.21 7.26
CA LEU A 136 3.88 -14.93 6.69
C LEU A 136 4.01 -16.45 6.81
N ARG A 137 5.25 -16.98 6.77
CA ARG A 137 5.54 -18.41 6.97
C ARG A 137 5.31 -18.80 8.42
N GLU A 138 5.79 -17.99 9.37
CA GLU A 138 5.59 -18.22 10.80
C GLU A 138 4.10 -18.21 11.16
N LEU A 139 3.33 -17.31 10.55
CA LEU A 139 1.89 -17.23 10.75
C LEU A 139 1.10 -18.29 9.99
N ALA A 140 1.69 -19.07 9.07
CA ALA A 140 0.95 -20.03 8.25
C ALA A 140 0.33 -21.18 9.06
N CYS A 141 0.93 -21.52 10.20
CA CYS A 141 0.54 -22.64 11.05
C CYS A 141 -0.53 -22.28 12.10
N VAL A 142 -0.94 -21.01 12.18
CA VAL A 142 -1.85 -20.52 13.23
C VAL A 142 -3.31 -20.50 12.75
N PRO A 143 -4.31 -20.43 13.63
CA PRO A 143 -5.71 -20.32 13.21
C PRO A 143 -5.93 -19.13 12.27
N GLY A 144 -6.47 -19.42 11.08
CA GLY A 144 -6.67 -18.42 10.00
C GLY A 144 -5.43 -18.11 9.16
N GLY A 145 -4.29 -18.73 9.44
CA GLY A 145 -3.00 -18.43 8.80
C GLY A 145 -2.73 -19.15 7.47
N VAL A 146 -3.50 -20.18 7.11
CA VAL A 146 -3.24 -21.02 5.93
C VAL A 146 -3.11 -20.21 4.64
N GLU A 147 -3.91 -19.16 4.49
CA GLU A 147 -3.84 -18.26 3.33
C GLU A 147 -2.53 -17.45 3.31
N LEU A 148 -2.00 -17.05 4.46
CA LEU A 148 -0.74 -16.32 4.57
C LEU A 148 0.45 -17.15 4.07
N GLY A 149 0.44 -18.46 4.33
CA GLY A 149 1.44 -19.37 3.77
C GLY A 149 1.42 -19.40 2.24
N ARG A 150 0.23 -19.42 1.62
CA ARG A 150 0.09 -19.35 0.15
C ARG A 150 0.51 -17.98 -0.41
N ILE A 151 0.26 -16.90 0.32
CA ILE A 151 0.75 -15.57 -0.05
C ILE A 151 2.29 -15.55 0.00
N GLU A 152 2.91 -16.15 1.01
CA GLU A 152 4.37 -16.23 1.13
C GLU A 152 5.03 -16.99 -0.01
N GLU A 153 4.45 -18.11 -0.43
CA GLU A 153 4.90 -18.87 -1.60
C GLU A 153 4.78 -18.05 -2.89
N ARG A 154 3.69 -17.28 -3.06
CA ARG A 154 3.53 -16.37 -4.20
C ARG A 154 4.53 -15.21 -4.15
N ARG A 155 4.78 -14.65 -2.96
CA ARG A 155 5.77 -13.58 -2.72
C ARG A 155 7.18 -14.02 -3.09
N THR A 156 7.60 -15.20 -2.63
CA THR A 156 8.92 -15.76 -2.93
C THR A 156 9.10 -15.95 -4.44
N ARG A 157 8.10 -16.56 -5.11
CA ARG A 157 8.11 -16.71 -6.58
C ARG A 157 8.16 -15.37 -7.31
N ALA A 158 7.39 -14.38 -6.88
CA ALA A 158 7.41 -13.04 -7.48
C ALA A 158 8.77 -12.35 -7.29
N ALA A 159 9.41 -12.50 -6.13
CA ALA A 159 10.76 -11.97 -5.86
C ALA A 159 11.83 -12.64 -6.73
N GLU A 160 11.79 -13.95 -6.90
CA GLU A 160 12.69 -14.68 -7.81
C GLU A 160 12.53 -14.23 -9.26
N ARG A 161 11.28 -14.08 -9.71
CA ARG A 161 10.96 -13.56 -11.05
C ARG A 161 11.43 -12.12 -11.23
N TRP A 162 11.31 -11.27 -10.20
CA TRP A 162 11.86 -9.92 -10.21
C TRP A 162 13.37 -9.94 -10.41
N ALA A 163 14.11 -10.74 -9.64
CA ALA A 163 15.55 -10.83 -9.76
C ALA A 163 15.99 -11.27 -11.17
N GLN A 164 15.26 -12.20 -11.77
CA GLN A 164 15.49 -12.62 -13.16
C GLN A 164 15.25 -11.46 -14.14
N GLU A 165 14.07 -10.83 -14.11
CA GLU A 165 13.74 -9.74 -15.04
C GLU A 165 14.66 -8.52 -14.84
N ALA A 166 15.01 -8.16 -13.60
CA ALA A 166 15.96 -7.09 -13.29
C ALA A 166 17.35 -7.37 -13.89
N CYS A 167 17.83 -8.62 -13.81
CA CYS A 167 19.09 -9.05 -14.40
C CYS A 167 19.05 -9.00 -15.93
N GLU A 168 18.00 -9.55 -16.55
CA GLU A 168 17.83 -9.52 -18.00
C GLU A 168 17.76 -8.09 -18.55
N LEU A 169 16.98 -7.21 -17.90
CA LEU A 169 16.84 -5.82 -18.32
C LEU A 169 18.12 -5.01 -18.13
N SER A 170 18.85 -5.23 -17.04
CA SER A 170 20.15 -4.58 -16.82
C SER A 170 21.20 -5.02 -17.84
N ALA A 171 21.15 -6.28 -18.29
CA ALA A 171 22.01 -6.77 -19.36
C ALA A 171 21.67 -6.17 -20.73
N LEU A 172 20.37 -6.00 -21.03
CA LEU A 172 19.91 -5.38 -22.28
C LEU A 172 20.11 -3.86 -22.31
N TYR A 173 19.98 -3.20 -21.16
CA TYR A 173 20.06 -1.76 -21.01
C TYR A 173 20.94 -1.39 -19.81
N PRO A 174 22.28 -1.30 -20.01
CA PRO A 174 23.24 -1.09 -18.91
C PRO A 174 22.96 0.15 -18.05
N GLY A 175 22.31 1.18 -18.60
CA GLY A 175 21.89 2.38 -17.85
C GLY A 175 20.90 2.08 -16.70
N LEU A 176 20.22 0.93 -16.73
CA LEU A 176 19.26 0.54 -15.69
C LEU A 176 19.91 -0.14 -14.47
N THR A 177 21.19 -0.52 -14.53
CA THR A 177 21.86 -1.33 -13.49
C THR A 177 21.81 -0.69 -12.09
N GLY A 178 21.81 0.65 -12.00
CA GLY A 178 21.71 1.36 -10.72
C GLY A 178 20.28 1.53 -10.20
N ARG A 179 19.26 1.23 -11.01
CA ARG A 179 17.84 1.37 -10.65
C ARG A 179 17.16 0.03 -10.42
N LEU A 180 17.50 -0.99 -11.20
CA LEU A 180 16.96 -2.34 -11.06
C LEU A 180 17.90 -3.17 -10.19
N ASP A 181 17.78 -3.01 -8.87
CA ASP A 181 18.52 -3.86 -7.94
C ASP A 181 17.85 -5.25 -7.86
N ALA A 182 18.54 -6.27 -8.36
CA ALA A 182 18.08 -7.65 -8.28
C ALA A 182 18.18 -8.23 -6.85
N ALA A 183 19.00 -7.62 -5.98
CA ALA A 183 19.22 -8.08 -4.61
C ALA A 183 18.23 -7.47 -3.60
N ASP A 184 17.71 -6.27 -3.87
CA ASP A 184 16.72 -5.59 -3.02
C ASP A 184 15.41 -5.36 -3.80
N PRO A 185 14.54 -6.37 -3.91
CA PRO A 185 13.28 -6.23 -4.61
C PRO A 185 12.37 -5.20 -3.91
N PRO A 186 11.53 -4.48 -4.67
CA PRO A 186 10.54 -3.57 -4.10
C PRO A 186 9.48 -4.33 -3.30
N SER A 187 9.76 -4.50 -2.00
CA SER A 187 9.05 -5.45 -1.13
C SER A 187 7.54 -5.19 -1.06
N ALA A 188 7.11 -3.92 -1.10
CA ALA A 188 5.70 -3.56 -1.08
C ALA A 188 4.97 -4.00 -2.35
N GLU A 189 5.55 -3.75 -3.53
CA GLU A 189 4.98 -4.11 -4.81
C GLU A 189 4.97 -5.63 -5.01
N ILE A 190 6.04 -6.32 -4.62
CA ILE A 190 6.07 -7.79 -4.61
C ILE A 190 5.00 -8.36 -3.68
N MET A 191 4.77 -7.74 -2.52
CA MET A 191 3.68 -8.15 -1.62
C MET A 191 2.29 -7.92 -2.24
N ASN A 192 2.06 -6.80 -2.94
CA ASN A 192 0.81 -6.57 -3.67
C ASN A 192 0.56 -7.68 -4.72
N ILE A 193 1.60 -8.02 -5.50
CA ILE A 193 1.54 -9.11 -6.50
C ILE A 193 1.23 -10.45 -5.83
N ALA A 194 1.86 -10.73 -4.68
CA ALA A 194 1.67 -11.96 -3.94
C ALA A 194 0.26 -12.14 -3.39
N VAL A 195 -0.38 -11.05 -2.97
CA VAL A 195 -1.76 -11.08 -2.46
C VAL A 195 -2.75 -11.26 -3.61
N ASP A 196 -2.68 -10.39 -4.61
CA ASP A 196 -3.62 -10.33 -5.74
C ASP A 196 -2.89 -9.80 -7.00
N GLU A 197 -2.40 -10.74 -7.81
CA GLU A 197 -1.58 -10.48 -9.01
C GLU A 197 -2.34 -9.64 -10.04
N GLU A 198 -3.62 -9.92 -10.27
CA GLU A 198 -4.44 -9.23 -11.28
C GLU A 198 -4.74 -7.78 -10.86
N ARG A 199 -5.08 -7.59 -9.57
CA ARG A 199 -5.28 -6.24 -9.02
C ARG A 199 -3.98 -5.45 -9.00
N ALA A 200 -2.84 -6.09 -8.73
CA ALA A 200 -1.53 -5.47 -8.81
C ALA A 200 -1.19 -5.05 -10.24
N ALA A 201 -1.38 -5.93 -11.23
CA ALA A 201 -1.17 -5.64 -12.65
C ALA A 201 -1.98 -4.40 -13.11
N ARG A 202 -3.29 -4.36 -12.81
CA ARG A 202 -4.15 -3.20 -13.10
C ARG A 202 -3.70 -1.91 -12.42
N ARG A 203 -3.10 -1.99 -11.23
CA ARG A 203 -2.58 -0.81 -10.52
C ARG A 203 -1.29 -0.33 -11.18
N LEU A 204 -0.38 -1.24 -11.52
CA LEU A 204 0.89 -0.95 -12.16
C LEU A 204 0.69 -0.35 -13.56
N ASP A 205 -0.17 -0.93 -14.39
CA ASP A 205 -0.49 -0.40 -15.73
C ASP A 205 -1.04 1.04 -15.64
N ARG A 206 -1.97 1.30 -14.70
CA ARG A 206 -2.46 2.67 -14.46
C ARG A 206 -1.36 3.63 -14.02
N ALA A 207 -0.42 3.19 -13.20
CA ALA A 207 0.72 4.00 -12.77
C ALA A 207 1.67 4.31 -13.94
N ILE A 208 1.94 3.33 -14.80
CA ILE A 208 2.75 3.51 -16.02
C ILE A 208 2.06 4.51 -16.96
N ILE A 209 0.77 4.34 -17.24
CA ILE A 209 0.01 5.27 -18.10
C ILE A 209 0.03 6.69 -17.54
N ALA A 210 -0.11 6.85 -16.22
CA ALA A 210 -0.04 8.16 -15.58
C ALA A 210 1.36 8.76 -15.70
N GLY A 211 2.40 7.97 -15.45
CA GLY A 211 3.79 8.36 -15.58
C GLY A 211 4.18 8.77 -17.00
N GLU A 212 3.77 8.00 -18.01
CA GLU A 212 4.00 8.36 -19.42
C GLU A 212 3.37 9.71 -19.78
N ARG A 213 2.16 9.99 -19.30
CA ARG A 213 1.48 11.26 -19.58
C ARG A 213 2.16 12.45 -18.91
N CYS A 214 2.75 12.26 -17.73
CA CYS A 214 3.41 13.32 -16.98
C CYS A 214 4.86 13.52 -17.42
N ASP A 215 5.63 12.44 -17.47
CA ASP A 215 7.08 12.46 -17.56
C ASP A 215 7.59 12.23 -18.99
N LEU A 216 6.78 11.59 -19.85
CA LEU A 216 7.13 11.26 -21.24
C LEU A 216 6.24 12.00 -22.26
N ALA A 217 5.65 13.14 -21.88
CA ALA A 217 4.72 13.90 -22.71
C ALA A 217 5.28 14.30 -24.08
N LEU A 218 6.60 14.40 -24.21
CA LEU A 218 7.32 14.80 -25.42
C LEU A 218 7.80 13.60 -26.28
N GLY A 219 7.41 12.38 -25.90
CA GLY A 219 7.59 11.16 -26.69
C GLY A 219 8.13 10.00 -25.87
N VAL A 220 7.59 8.80 -26.10
CA VAL A 220 8.03 7.58 -25.42
C VAL A 220 9.27 6.99 -26.13
N PRO A 221 10.39 6.72 -25.43
CA PRO A 221 11.54 6.03 -26.03
C PRO A 221 11.15 4.65 -26.60
N ARG A 222 11.68 4.30 -27.79
CA ARG A 222 11.36 3.03 -28.45
C ARG A 222 11.63 1.80 -27.60
N TRP A 223 12.72 1.79 -26.84
CA TRP A 223 13.05 0.68 -25.95
C TRP A 223 12.04 0.54 -24.81
N PHE A 224 11.56 1.66 -24.25
CA PHE A 224 10.58 1.66 -23.18
C PHE A 224 9.22 1.17 -23.69
N ALA A 225 8.80 1.62 -24.88
CA ALA A 225 7.59 1.11 -25.54
C ALA A 225 7.68 -0.40 -25.79
N PHE A 226 8.83 -0.90 -26.26
CA PHE A 226 9.08 -2.33 -26.42
C PHE A 226 8.97 -3.11 -25.10
N LEU A 227 9.51 -2.58 -23.99
CA LEU A 227 9.38 -3.22 -22.68
C LEU A 227 7.92 -3.27 -22.21
N ARG A 228 7.17 -2.19 -22.43
CA ARG A 228 5.74 -2.15 -22.12
C ARG A 228 4.96 -3.20 -22.91
N ASP A 229 5.19 -3.30 -24.21
CA ASP A 229 4.52 -4.29 -25.05
C ASP A 229 4.89 -5.74 -24.63
N ARG A 230 6.13 -5.99 -24.20
CA ARG A 230 6.58 -7.29 -23.66
C ARG A 230 5.96 -7.62 -22.31
N ALA A 231 5.61 -6.61 -21.50
CA ALA A 231 5.07 -6.81 -20.16
C ALA A 231 3.64 -7.38 -20.18
N ASP A 232 2.81 -6.96 -21.15
CA ASP A 232 1.41 -7.39 -21.27
C ASP A 232 0.66 -7.26 -19.91
N ALA A 233 -0.05 -8.30 -19.45
CA ALA A 233 -0.72 -8.33 -18.15
C ALA A 233 0.15 -8.88 -17.00
N ASP A 234 1.44 -9.12 -17.24
CA ASP A 234 2.34 -9.71 -16.26
C ASP A 234 2.76 -8.70 -15.19
N ALA A 235 2.33 -8.91 -13.94
CA ALA A 235 2.53 -7.92 -12.89
C ALA A 235 4.02 -7.67 -12.56
N VAL A 236 4.88 -8.69 -12.64
CA VAL A 236 6.32 -8.53 -12.36
C VAL A 236 7.01 -7.74 -13.47
N ARG A 237 6.65 -7.99 -14.73
CA ARG A 237 7.18 -7.21 -15.86
C ARG A 237 6.65 -5.78 -15.87
N LEU A 238 5.37 -5.57 -15.58
CA LEU A 238 4.81 -4.23 -15.41
C LEU A 238 5.52 -3.47 -14.29
N LEU A 239 5.84 -4.14 -13.18
CA LEU A 239 6.64 -3.54 -12.11
C LEU A 239 8.02 -3.12 -12.61
N ALA A 240 8.71 -3.96 -13.39
CA ALA A 240 9.99 -3.62 -13.97
C ALA A 240 9.89 -2.42 -14.95
N VAL A 241 8.85 -2.37 -15.78
CA VAL A 241 8.57 -1.22 -16.66
C VAL A 241 8.37 0.07 -15.86
N LEU A 242 7.59 0.02 -14.77
CA LEU A 242 7.37 1.18 -13.92
C LEU A 242 8.69 1.71 -13.33
N TRP A 243 9.59 0.82 -12.90
CA TRP A 243 10.92 1.20 -12.39
C TRP A 243 11.87 1.76 -13.45
N CYS A 244 11.64 1.44 -14.73
CA CYS A 244 12.39 2.01 -15.86
C CYS A 244 11.91 3.42 -16.25
N LEU A 245 10.75 3.85 -15.77
CA LEU A 245 10.11 5.12 -16.18
C LEU A 245 11.01 6.35 -15.94
N PRO A 246 11.70 6.51 -14.80
CA PRO A 246 12.56 7.68 -14.59
C PRO A 246 13.74 7.76 -15.59
N GLU A 247 14.30 6.62 -15.99
CA GLU A 247 15.38 6.57 -16.99
C GLU A 247 14.86 6.96 -18.38
N ALA A 248 13.66 6.48 -18.73
CA ALA A 248 13.00 6.89 -19.96
C ALA A 248 12.76 8.41 -19.98
N ALA A 249 12.36 9.00 -18.84
CA ALA A 249 12.14 10.43 -18.72
C ALA A 249 13.44 11.23 -18.84
N GLU A 250 14.51 10.77 -18.21
CA GLU A 250 15.85 11.37 -18.31
C GLU A 250 16.35 11.39 -19.77
N GLN A 251 16.16 10.30 -20.51
CA GLN A 251 16.52 10.24 -21.93
C GLN A 251 15.72 11.24 -22.78
N VAL A 252 14.42 11.40 -22.52
CA VAL A 252 13.58 12.38 -23.22
C VAL A 252 14.06 13.80 -22.93
N ASN A 253 14.34 14.10 -21.67
CA ASN A 253 14.87 15.39 -21.23
C ASN A 253 16.22 15.71 -21.90
N HIS A 254 17.12 14.74 -22.00
CA HIS A 254 18.39 14.92 -22.71
C HIS A 254 18.21 15.22 -24.21
N ARG A 255 17.24 14.58 -24.89
CA ARG A 255 16.96 14.89 -26.30
C ARG A 255 16.41 16.29 -26.48
N ILE A 256 15.54 16.74 -25.58
CA ILE A 256 14.99 18.10 -25.60
C ILE A 256 16.10 19.12 -25.35
N ALA A 257 16.93 18.89 -24.33
CA ALA A 257 18.07 19.76 -24.03
C ALA A 257 19.07 19.82 -25.19
N GLY A 258 19.36 18.67 -25.83
CA GLY A 258 20.24 18.60 -27.00
C GLY A 258 19.67 19.27 -28.25
N ALA A 259 18.35 19.22 -28.47
CA ALA A 259 17.68 19.92 -29.57
C ALA A 259 17.53 21.44 -29.30
N ALA A 260 17.42 21.84 -28.03
CA ALA A 260 17.32 23.23 -27.61
C ALA A 260 18.68 23.93 -27.48
N ALA A 261 19.79 23.19 -27.44
CA ALA A 261 21.12 23.75 -27.53
C ALA A 261 21.24 24.43 -28.91
N PRO A 262 21.24 25.77 -28.99
CA PRO A 262 21.38 26.44 -30.27
C PRO A 262 22.69 25.96 -30.90
N GLU A 263 22.66 25.80 -32.21
CA GLU A 263 23.81 25.62 -33.11
C GLU A 263 24.73 26.86 -33.02
N GLN A 264 25.22 27.17 -31.81
CA GLN A 264 26.19 28.19 -31.51
C GLN A 264 27.48 27.72 -32.14
N ALA A 265 27.64 28.15 -33.38
CA ALA A 265 28.89 28.33 -34.09
C ALA A 265 29.86 27.17 -33.94
N GLN A 266 29.85 26.25 -34.91
CA GLN A 266 31.14 25.99 -35.56
C GLN A 266 31.53 27.30 -36.25
N PRO A 267 32.46 28.11 -35.69
CA PRO A 267 33.08 29.13 -36.52
C PRO A 267 33.86 28.35 -37.58
N TYR A 268 33.77 28.80 -38.82
CA TYR A 268 34.65 28.43 -39.91
C TYR A 268 36.04 27.96 -39.44
N ALA A 269 36.26 26.65 -39.43
CA ALA A 269 37.60 26.06 -39.39
C ALA A 269 38.14 26.01 -40.83
N SER A 270 38.31 27.19 -41.41
CA SER A 270 39.25 27.40 -42.51
C SER A 270 40.60 27.77 -41.89
N GLU A 271 41.31 26.77 -41.35
CA GLU A 271 42.77 26.76 -41.25
C GLU A 271 43.20 25.41 -40.67
N ARG A 272 43.82 24.58 -41.51
CA ARG A 272 44.66 23.46 -41.08
C ARG A 272 45.96 24.05 -40.52
N PRO A 273 46.35 23.80 -39.26
CA PRO A 273 47.74 23.80 -38.88
C PRO A 273 48.31 22.40 -39.13
N GLU A 274 49.51 22.39 -39.69
CA GLU A 274 50.35 21.22 -39.91
C GLU A 274 50.58 20.35 -38.65
N PRO A 275 50.91 19.06 -38.83
CA PRO A 275 51.23 18.19 -37.71
C PRO A 275 52.67 18.48 -37.24
N GLN A 276 52.81 19.09 -36.06
CA GLN A 276 54.06 19.06 -35.31
C GLN A 276 53.94 18.14 -34.10
N ASN A 277 54.75 17.09 -34.17
CA ASN A 277 55.12 16.16 -33.12
C ASN A 277 55.30 16.82 -31.75
N ALA A 278 54.71 16.24 -30.70
CA ALA A 278 55.32 16.24 -29.38
C ALA A 278 54.85 15.04 -28.56
N TYR A 279 55.78 14.10 -28.38
CA TYR A 279 55.84 13.14 -27.29
C TYR A 279 55.74 13.85 -25.93
N GLN A 280 54.90 13.32 -25.02
CA GLN A 280 54.97 13.34 -23.54
C GLN A 280 53.54 13.11 -23.01
N ALA A 281 53.25 12.47 -21.89
CA ALA A 281 53.96 11.57 -21.00
C ALA A 281 52.84 10.85 -20.23
N THR A 282 53.07 9.58 -19.95
CA THR A 282 52.32 8.71 -19.02
C THR A 282 51.99 9.39 -17.69
N GLU A 283 50.72 9.39 -17.31
CA GLU A 283 50.30 9.38 -15.90
C GLU A 283 49.21 8.32 -15.70
N GLU A 284 49.52 7.37 -14.82
CA GLU A 284 48.69 6.24 -14.42
C GLU A 284 47.51 6.69 -13.54
N PRO A 285 46.30 6.13 -13.69
CA PRO A 285 45.25 6.29 -12.69
C PRO A 285 45.47 5.30 -11.52
N SER A 286 45.57 5.86 -10.31
CA SER A 286 45.59 5.12 -9.04
C SER A 286 44.38 4.19 -8.88
N PRO A 287 44.56 2.94 -8.38
CA PRO A 287 43.46 2.02 -8.15
C PRO A 287 42.66 2.42 -6.91
N ARG A 288 41.36 2.65 -7.11
CA ARG A 288 40.36 2.84 -6.06
C ARG A 288 40.20 1.53 -5.30
N THR A 289 40.55 1.53 -4.02
CA THR A 289 40.32 0.42 -3.09
C THR A 289 38.83 0.11 -2.96
N ALA A 290 38.40 -1.01 -3.54
CA ALA A 290 37.09 -1.60 -3.27
C ALA A 290 37.07 -2.18 -1.85
N ARG A 291 36.20 -1.65 -0.98
CA ARG A 291 35.85 -2.30 0.29
C ARG A 291 35.04 -3.55 -0.02
N VAL A 292 35.69 -4.70 0.08
CA VAL A 292 35.04 -6.01 0.12
C VAL A 292 34.42 -6.16 1.50
N TYR A 293 33.09 -6.20 1.58
CA TYR A 293 32.40 -6.71 2.77
C TYR A 293 32.49 -8.24 2.77
N PRO A 294 32.88 -8.88 3.89
CA PRO A 294 32.90 -10.34 3.96
C PRO A 294 31.47 -10.87 3.88
N ARG A 295 31.22 -11.67 2.83
CA ARG A 295 30.02 -12.48 2.66
C ARG A 295 29.92 -13.47 3.83
N PRO A 296 28.77 -13.58 4.53
CA PRO A 296 28.62 -14.59 5.57
C PRO A 296 28.73 -15.99 4.95
N THR A 297 29.68 -16.76 5.44
CA THR A 297 29.93 -18.14 5.04
C THR A 297 28.74 -18.98 5.48
N ARG A 298 27.87 -19.39 4.54
CA ARG A 298 26.88 -20.43 4.79
C ARG A 298 27.62 -21.72 5.17
N GLN A 299 27.42 -22.19 6.40
CA GLN A 299 27.82 -23.53 6.79
C GLN A 299 27.12 -24.55 5.87
N PRO A 300 27.81 -25.60 5.39
CA PRO A 300 27.20 -26.66 4.62
C PRO A 300 26.20 -27.42 5.49
N VAL A 301 24.94 -27.40 5.08
CA VAL A 301 23.88 -28.24 5.66
C VAL A 301 24.27 -29.71 5.43
N PRO A 302 24.30 -30.55 6.47
CA PRO A 302 24.57 -31.98 6.30
C PRO A 302 23.48 -32.60 5.41
N ALA A 303 23.91 -33.44 4.47
CA ALA A 303 23.03 -34.11 3.51
C ALA A 303 21.87 -34.81 4.22
N ALA A 304 20.65 -34.46 3.82
CA ALA A 304 19.45 -35.11 4.29
C ALA A 304 19.50 -36.62 3.95
N PRO A 305 19.13 -37.52 4.88
CA PRO A 305 19.02 -38.94 4.60
C PRO A 305 17.97 -39.18 3.50
N ALA A 306 18.25 -40.16 2.64
CA ALA A 306 17.42 -40.53 1.51
C ALA A 306 15.94 -40.72 1.92
N ALA A 307 15.04 -40.09 1.17
CA ALA A 307 13.61 -40.22 1.36
C ALA A 307 13.18 -41.69 1.18
N PRO A 308 12.32 -42.23 2.07
CA PRO A 308 11.73 -43.55 1.88
C PRO A 308 10.81 -43.57 0.66
N GLU A 309 10.77 -44.71 -0.02
CA GLU A 309 9.91 -44.96 -1.19
C GLU A 309 8.43 -44.66 -0.90
N PRO A 310 7.70 -44.06 -1.85
CA PRO A 310 6.28 -43.77 -1.68
C PRO A 310 5.46 -45.05 -1.63
N GLU A 311 4.72 -45.25 -0.54
CA GLU A 311 3.71 -46.31 -0.44
C GLU A 311 2.58 -46.09 -1.46
N PRO A 312 2.01 -47.18 -2.01
CA PRO A 312 0.91 -47.09 -2.97
C PRO A 312 -0.36 -46.47 -2.33
N PRO A 313 -1.16 -45.74 -3.11
CA PRO A 313 -2.30 -45.00 -2.59
C PRO A 313 -3.38 -45.93 -2.04
N THR A 314 -3.64 -45.79 -0.74
CA THR A 314 -4.78 -46.40 -0.05
C THR A 314 -6.08 -45.75 -0.56
N GLU A 315 -7.00 -46.57 -1.08
CA GLU A 315 -8.33 -46.14 -1.51
C GLU A 315 -9.08 -45.46 -0.35
N ILE A 316 -9.35 -44.15 -0.51
CA ILE A 316 -10.21 -43.39 0.40
C ILE A 316 -11.67 -43.65 -0.02
N PRO A 317 -12.55 -44.14 0.88
CA PRO A 317 -13.95 -44.36 0.56
C PRO A 317 -14.65 -43.04 0.26
N ALA A 318 -15.49 -43.06 -0.79
CA ALA A 318 -16.26 -41.93 -1.27
C ALA A 318 -17.07 -41.28 -0.14
N PHE A 319 -16.77 -40.00 0.14
CA PHE A 319 -17.56 -39.14 1.01
C PHE A 319 -18.73 -38.60 0.19
N ASP A 320 -19.94 -38.97 0.59
CA ASP A 320 -21.20 -38.51 0.02
C ASP A 320 -21.47 -37.09 0.53
N ASP A 321 -20.94 -36.09 -0.18
CA ASP A 321 -21.25 -34.68 0.05
C ASP A 321 -22.69 -34.42 -0.41
N GLY A 322 -23.62 -34.60 0.52
CA GLY A 322 -24.97 -34.08 0.46
C GLY A 322 -24.93 -32.55 0.34
N SER A 323 -24.71 -32.08 -0.88
CA SER A 323 -24.72 -30.67 -1.24
C SER A 323 -26.11 -30.12 -0.96
N ILE A 324 -26.19 -29.33 0.11
CA ILE A 324 -27.21 -28.29 0.26
C ILE A 324 -26.91 -27.25 -0.83
N THR A 325 -27.32 -27.56 -2.06
CA THR A 325 -27.51 -26.57 -3.12
C THR A 325 -28.77 -25.80 -2.80
N GLY A 326 -28.69 -24.95 -1.77
CA GLY A 326 -29.62 -23.86 -1.57
C GLY A 326 -29.35 -22.78 -2.62
N SER A 327 -29.70 -23.07 -3.88
CA SER A 327 -29.88 -22.08 -4.94
C SER A 327 -31.15 -21.25 -4.68
N GLY A 328 -31.28 -20.73 -3.46
CA GLY A 328 -32.31 -19.82 -3.05
C GLY A 328 -32.01 -18.47 -3.67
N ASP A 329 -32.53 -18.24 -4.87
CA ASP A 329 -33.05 -16.99 -5.41
C ASP A 329 -32.61 -15.68 -4.70
N GLN A 330 -31.29 -15.41 -4.62
CA GLN A 330 -30.76 -14.11 -4.20
C GLN A 330 -30.83 -13.06 -5.33
N THR A 331 -31.60 -13.33 -6.39
CA THR A 331 -31.77 -12.46 -7.57
C THR A 331 -32.46 -11.12 -7.21
N GLY A 332 -33.25 -11.09 -6.14
CA GLY A 332 -33.90 -9.87 -5.64
C GLY A 332 -33.03 -8.91 -4.84
N GLY A 333 -31.94 -9.38 -4.20
CA GLY A 333 -31.16 -8.56 -3.25
C GLY A 333 -30.28 -7.49 -3.90
N GLY A 334 -29.86 -7.69 -5.15
CA GLY A 334 -28.86 -6.85 -5.80
C GLY A 334 -29.34 -5.42 -6.11
N ARG A 335 -30.53 -5.28 -6.71
CA ARG A 335 -31.06 -3.97 -7.11
C ARG A 335 -31.57 -3.17 -5.93
N ALA A 336 -32.24 -3.82 -4.97
CA ALA A 336 -32.73 -3.17 -3.77
C ALA A 336 -31.56 -2.62 -2.93
N GLY A 337 -30.49 -3.39 -2.76
CA GLY A 337 -29.27 -2.95 -2.08
C GLY A 337 -28.60 -1.76 -2.78
N ALA A 338 -28.46 -1.81 -4.11
CA ALA A 338 -27.89 -0.70 -4.88
C ALA A 338 -28.66 0.62 -4.70
N VAL A 339 -30.00 0.57 -4.79
CA VAL A 339 -30.85 1.74 -4.59
C VAL A 339 -30.76 2.26 -3.16
N PHE A 340 -30.70 1.38 -2.16
CA PHE A 340 -30.51 1.78 -0.76
C PHE A 340 -29.19 2.56 -0.55
N PHE A 341 -28.08 2.08 -1.11
CA PHE A 341 -26.80 2.78 -1.02
C PHE A 341 -26.79 4.11 -1.77
N ALA A 342 -27.46 4.19 -2.92
CA ALA A 342 -27.65 5.43 -3.65
C ALA A 342 -28.41 6.47 -2.79
N LEU A 343 -29.51 6.07 -2.14
CA LEU A 343 -30.27 6.93 -1.25
C LEU A 343 -29.45 7.40 -0.02
N LEU A 344 -28.61 6.54 0.54
CA LEU A 344 -27.71 6.91 1.64
C LEU A 344 -26.68 7.97 1.18
N GLY A 345 -26.14 7.82 -0.03
CA GLY A 345 -25.27 8.83 -0.63
C GLY A 345 -25.97 10.18 -0.82
N ILE A 346 -27.21 10.15 -1.33
CA ILE A 346 -28.06 11.34 -1.51
C ILE A 346 -28.40 12.01 -0.17
N ALA A 347 -28.60 11.25 0.91
CA ALA A 347 -28.81 11.83 2.24
C ALA A 347 -27.61 12.71 2.67
N GLY A 348 -26.38 12.29 2.35
CA GLY A 348 -25.18 13.09 2.56
C GLY A 348 -25.15 14.37 1.72
N VAL A 349 -25.61 14.32 0.47
CA VAL A 349 -25.73 15.51 -0.40
C VAL A 349 -26.78 16.48 0.15
N ALA A 350 -27.90 15.95 0.64
CA ALA A 350 -28.94 16.75 1.25
C ALA A 350 -28.42 17.50 2.47
N LEU A 351 -27.56 16.88 3.29
CA LEU A 351 -26.90 17.55 4.40
C LEU A 351 -26.02 18.72 3.93
N ILE A 352 -25.28 18.56 2.83
CA ILE A 352 -24.45 19.65 2.25
C ILE A 352 -25.34 20.81 1.79
N TRP A 353 -26.48 20.52 1.13
CA TRP A 353 -27.42 21.55 0.71
C TRP A 353 -28.12 22.24 1.88
N LEU A 354 -28.41 21.52 2.97
CA LEU A 354 -28.89 22.11 4.20
C LEU A 354 -27.85 23.08 4.78
N LEU A 355 -26.58 22.70 4.84
CA LEU A 355 -25.51 23.59 5.28
C LEU A 355 -25.36 24.82 4.37
N TYR A 356 -25.61 24.68 3.06
CA TYR A 356 -25.60 25.81 2.13
C TYR A 356 -26.71 26.83 2.44
N LEU A 357 -27.90 26.37 2.88
CA LEU A 357 -28.98 27.26 3.32
C LEU A 357 -28.66 28.03 4.61
N TRP A 358 -27.66 27.62 5.37
CA TRP A 358 -27.19 28.35 6.56
C TRP A 358 -26.23 29.50 6.23
N LEU A 359 -25.80 29.64 4.97
CA LEU A 359 -24.97 30.78 4.55
C LEU A 359 -25.78 32.09 4.60
N PRO A 360 -25.13 33.24 4.90
CA PRO A 360 -25.80 34.53 4.99
C PRO A 360 -26.27 34.99 3.61
N VAL A 361 -27.52 34.68 3.28
CA VAL A 361 -28.18 35.03 2.03
C VAL A 361 -29.28 36.07 2.28
N PRO A 362 -29.48 37.06 1.39
CA PRO A 362 -30.60 38.00 1.50
C PRO A 362 -31.95 37.25 1.56
N ALA A 363 -32.80 37.59 2.53
CA ALA A 363 -34.10 36.93 2.74
C ALA A 363 -34.98 36.91 1.48
N ALA A 364 -34.88 37.93 0.62
CA ALA A 364 -35.59 38.02 -0.65
C ALA A 364 -35.23 36.90 -1.65
N GLN A 365 -34.02 36.34 -1.56
CA GLN A 365 -33.55 35.28 -2.46
C GLN A 365 -33.77 33.87 -1.88
N LEU A 366 -34.00 33.76 -0.57
CA LEU A 366 -34.07 32.46 0.12
C LEU A 366 -35.10 31.52 -0.54
N ARG A 367 -36.29 32.04 -0.89
CA ARG A 367 -37.32 31.24 -1.57
C ARG A 367 -36.84 30.67 -2.92
N VAL A 368 -36.15 31.48 -3.72
CA VAL A 368 -35.66 31.06 -5.05
C VAL A 368 -34.55 30.02 -4.90
N ILE A 369 -33.66 30.22 -3.93
CA ILE A 369 -32.56 29.29 -3.64
C ILE A 369 -33.07 27.96 -3.12
N THR A 370 -34.04 27.97 -2.20
CA THR A 370 -34.68 26.75 -1.71
C THR A 370 -35.30 25.94 -2.86
N TRP A 371 -35.94 26.60 -3.83
CA TRP A 371 -36.46 25.92 -5.01
C TRP A 371 -35.36 25.38 -5.93
N ALA A 372 -34.27 26.13 -6.13
CA ALA A 372 -33.13 25.67 -6.92
C ALA A 372 -32.45 24.45 -6.29
N ILE A 373 -32.29 24.45 -4.96
CA ILE A 373 -31.76 23.33 -4.19
C ILE A 373 -32.71 22.13 -4.26
N ALA A 374 -34.01 22.32 -4.06
CA ALA A 374 -34.98 21.25 -4.17
C ALA A 374 -34.96 20.60 -5.57
N LEU A 375 -34.86 21.40 -6.62
CA LEU A 375 -34.73 20.92 -7.99
C LEU A 375 -33.42 20.13 -8.19
N ALA A 376 -32.30 20.65 -7.69
CA ALA A 376 -31.02 19.96 -7.75
C ALA A 376 -31.08 18.61 -7.03
N LEU A 377 -31.61 18.58 -5.81
CA LEU A 377 -31.71 17.38 -4.99
C LEU A 377 -32.58 16.30 -5.64
N VAL A 378 -33.72 16.69 -6.21
CA VAL A 378 -34.60 15.77 -6.95
C VAL A 378 -33.86 15.21 -8.18
N GLY A 379 -33.20 16.06 -8.95
CA GLY A 379 -32.47 15.63 -10.14
C GLY A 379 -31.28 14.71 -9.83
N GLU A 380 -30.51 15.03 -8.80
CA GLU A 380 -29.40 14.20 -8.29
C GLU A 380 -29.92 12.84 -7.79
N THR A 381 -31.03 12.85 -7.03
CA THR A 381 -31.68 11.62 -6.55
C THR A 381 -32.14 10.75 -7.71
N MET A 382 -32.80 11.35 -8.71
CA MET A 382 -33.26 10.62 -9.89
C MET A 382 -32.08 10.05 -10.68
N ALA A 383 -30.99 10.79 -10.83
CA ALA A 383 -29.79 10.34 -11.53
C ALA A 383 -29.14 9.13 -10.83
N GLU A 384 -28.90 9.19 -9.52
CA GLU A 384 -28.27 8.10 -8.77
C GLU A 384 -29.19 6.88 -8.65
N CYS A 385 -30.49 7.06 -8.40
CA CYS A 385 -31.43 5.94 -8.36
C CYS A 385 -31.56 5.26 -9.73
N THR A 386 -31.57 6.03 -10.82
CA THR A 386 -31.57 5.48 -12.18
C THR A 386 -30.27 4.70 -12.44
N LEU A 387 -29.13 5.27 -12.07
CA LEU A 387 -27.83 4.63 -12.21
C LEU A 387 -27.76 3.31 -11.41
N ALA A 388 -28.15 3.32 -10.14
CA ALA A 388 -28.23 2.14 -9.29
C ALA A 388 -29.17 1.06 -9.86
N GLY A 389 -30.32 1.47 -10.41
CA GLY A 389 -31.24 0.57 -11.10
C GLY A 389 -30.64 -0.08 -12.34
N LEU A 390 -29.87 0.68 -13.13
CA LEU A 390 -29.21 0.21 -14.35
C LEU A 390 -28.03 -0.73 -14.06
N LEU A 391 -27.18 -0.42 -13.08
CA LEU A 391 -26.04 -1.26 -12.70
C LEU A 391 -26.44 -2.49 -11.87
N GLY A 392 -27.51 -2.40 -11.07
CA GLY A 392 -27.95 -3.49 -10.22
C GLY A 392 -26.85 -3.97 -9.27
N ARG A 393 -26.45 -5.24 -9.37
CA ARG A 393 -25.41 -5.84 -8.52
C ARG A 393 -24.02 -5.23 -8.70
N ASP A 394 -23.77 -4.62 -9.86
CA ASP A 394 -22.48 -4.01 -10.16
C ASP A 394 -22.36 -2.59 -9.57
N TYR A 395 -23.41 -2.09 -8.90
CA TYR A 395 -23.35 -0.81 -8.19
C TYR A 395 -22.52 -0.95 -6.92
N HIS A 396 -21.22 -0.63 -7.00
CA HIS A 396 -20.32 -0.67 -5.86
C HIS A 396 -20.37 0.65 -5.04
N PRO A 397 -20.49 0.58 -3.70
CA PRO A 397 -20.56 1.77 -2.83
C PRO A 397 -19.31 2.66 -2.89
N ASP A 398 -18.13 2.12 -3.22
CA ASP A 398 -16.90 2.92 -3.41
C ASP A 398 -16.96 3.88 -4.62
N TYR A 399 -17.90 3.64 -5.54
CA TYR A 399 -18.22 4.53 -6.64
C TYR A 399 -19.41 5.44 -6.35
N ALA A 400 -20.01 5.35 -5.16
CA ALA A 400 -21.04 6.28 -4.74
C ALA A 400 -20.48 7.71 -4.69
N LEU A 401 -21.39 8.68 -4.70
CA LEU A 401 -21.03 10.09 -4.65
C LEU A 401 -20.26 10.45 -3.37
N LEU A 402 -20.61 9.85 -2.23
CA LEU A 402 -20.05 10.23 -0.92
C LEU A 402 -18.52 10.02 -0.84
N PRO A 403 -17.95 8.87 -1.25
CA PRO A 403 -16.48 8.72 -1.34
C PRO A 403 -15.81 9.63 -2.37
N ALA A 404 -16.48 9.97 -3.47
CA ALA A 404 -15.93 10.90 -4.48
C ALA A 404 -15.85 12.33 -3.94
N VAL A 405 -16.91 12.79 -3.27
CA VAL A 405 -16.96 14.08 -2.57
C VAL A 405 -15.93 14.11 -1.43
N GLY A 406 -15.85 13.03 -0.63
CA GLY A 406 -14.84 12.88 0.42
C GLY A 406 -13.41 12.98 -0.11
N ARG A 407 -13.08 12.27 -1.20
CA ARG A 407 -11.76 12.36 -1.85
C ARG A 407 -11.47 13.74 -2.42
N PHE A 408 -12.46 14.41 -2.99
CA PHE A 408 -12.31 15.77 -3.52
C PHE A 408 -12.02 16.78 -2.41
N PHE A 409 -12.76 16.71 -1.30
CA PHE A 409 -12.51 17.53 -0.11
C PHE A 409 -11.16 17.20 0.53
N GLN A 410 -10.83 15.93 0.71
CA GLN A 410 -9.52 15.50 1.25
C GLN A 410 -8.36 15.96 0.36
N ALA A 411 -8.47 15.89 -0.97
CA ALA A 411 -7.43 16.36 -1.88
C ALA A 411 -7.27 17.90 -1.87
N SER A 412 -8.36 18.64 -1.69
CA SER A 412 -8.35 20.10 -1.69
C SER A 412 -7.91 20.66 -0.33
N VAL A 413 -8.48 20.15 0.76
CA VAL A 413 -8.07 20.45 2.15
C VAL A 413 -6.64 19.96 2.38
N GLY A 414 -6.29 18.75 1.93
CA GLY A 414 -4.95 18.19 2.10
C GLY A 414 -3.86 18.93 1.31
N ARG A 415 -4.19 19.60 0.19
CA ARG A 415 -3.25 20.52 -0.48
C ARG A 415 -3.05 21.80 0.32
N LEU A 416 -4.12 22.35 0.87
CA LEU A 416 -4.08 23.57 1.68
C LEU A 416 -3.34 23.32 3.03
N VAL A 417 -3.60 22.19 3.67
CA VAL A 417 -2.90 21.74 4.88
C VAL A 417 -1.42 21.51 4.61
N ARG A 418 -1.05 20.89 3.48
CA ARG A 418 0.37 20.71 3.10
C ARG A 418 1.09 22.04 2.86
N GLN A 419 0.46 22.97 2.14
CA GLN A 419 1.02 24.31 1.93
C GLN A 419 1.20 25.10 3.23
N VAL A 420 0.33 24.88 4.22
CA VAL A 420 0.47 25.49 5.56
C VAL A 420 1.50 24.74 6.44
N ALA A 421 1.68 23.43 6.23
CA ALA A 421 2.62 22.60 6.97
C ALA A 421 4.10 22.93 6.65
N ASP A 422 4.39 23.42 5.45
CA ASP A 422 5.73 23.80 4.99
C ASP A 422 6.24 25.14 5.57
N LEU A 423 5.41 25.90 6.29
CA LEU A 423 5.82 27.15 6.93
C LEU A 423 6.66 26.90 8.20
N PRO A 424 7.81 27.56 8.40
CA PRO A 424 8.70 27.36 9.54
C PRO A 424 8.06 27.73 10.91
N ARG A 425 8.59 27.11 11.96
CA ARG A 425 7.97 26.72 13.26
C ARG A 425 7.23 27.82 14.06
N GLY A 426 6.01 27.44 14.47
CA GLY A 426 5.27 27.94 15.63
C GLY A 426 3.87 27.29 15.69
N GLY A 427 3.63 26.34 16.60
CA GLY A 427 2.38 25.56 16.64
C GLY A 427 1.12 26.43 16.76
N LEU A 428 1.19 27.51 17.55
CA LEU A 428 0.10 28.48 17.69
C LEU A 428 -0.14 29.27 16.41
N PHE A 429 0.93 29.70 15.72
CA PHE A 429 0.83 30.45 14.47
C PHE A 429 0.20 29.61 13.35
N ARG A 430 0.55 28.31 13.27
CA ARG A 430 -0.07 27.36 12.34
C ARG A 430 -1.57 27.18 12.60
N ALA A 431 -1.97 27.05 13.88
CA ALA A 431 -3.37 26.93 14.25
C ALA A 431 -4.16 28.20 13.86
N VAL A 432 -3.62 29.38 14.18
CA VAL A 432 -4.24 30.68 13.82
C VAL A 432 -4.35 30.85 12.31
N LEU A 433 -3.31 30.52 11.54
CA LEU A 433 -3.33 30.64 10.08
C LEU A 433 -4.30 29.64 9.43
N THR A 434 -4.42 28.43 9.97
CA THR A 434 -5.38 27.43 9.49
C THR A 434 -6.81 27.87 9.74
N VAL A 435 -7.10 28.38 10.95
CA VAL A 435 -8.43 28.91 11.29
C VAL A 435 -8.75 30.16 10.48
N ALA A 436 -7.80 31.09 10.33
CA ALA A 436 -7.97 32.29 9.51
C ALA A 436 -8.16 31.94 8.03
N GLY A 437 -7.41 30.97 7.50
CA GLY A 437 -7.54 30.47 6.14
C GLY A 437 -8.89 29.79 5.90
N ALA A 438 -9.35 28.95 6.84
CA ALA A 438 -10.69 28.36 6.80
C ALA A 438 -11.78 29.44 6.86
N PHE A 439 -11.61 30.45 7.69
CA PHE A 439 -12.54 31.58 7.79
C PHE A 439 -12.59 32.40 6.50
N VAL A 440 -11.45 32.73 5.91
CA VAL A 440 -11.37 33.43 4.61
C VAL A 440 -11.98 32.58 3.50
N ALA A 441 -11.72 31.27 3.48
CA ALA A 441 -12.34 30.36 2.52
C ALA A 441 -13.87 30.31 2.68
N LEU A 442 -14.37 30.27 3.91
CA LEU A 442 -15.81 30.35 4.21
C LEU A 442 -16.41 31.71 3.80
N LEU A 443 -15.69 32.82 3.99
CA LEU A 443 -16.12 34.15 3.55
C LEU A 443 -16.17 34.29 2.03
N ILE A 444 -15.16 33.78 1.33
CA ILE A 444 -15.13 33.74 -0.14
C ILE A 444 -16.26 32.86 -0.66
N LEU A 445 -16.43 31.66 -0.07
CA LEU A 445 -17.49 30.74 -0.43
C LEU A 445 -18.87 31.34 -0.15
N GLY A 446 -19.05 32.02 0.98
CA GLY A 446 -20.29 32.72 1.32
C GLY A 446 -20.59 33.88 0.36
N SER A 447 -19.56 34.62 -0.04
CA SER A 447 -19.68 35.74 -0.98
C SER A 447 -20.00 35.25 -2.41
N LEU A 448 -19.36 34.18 -2.85
CA LEU A 448 -19.67 33.50 -4.12
C LEU A 448 -21.06 32.87 -4.09
N ALA A 449 -21.44 32.24 -2.98
CA ALA A 449 -22.78 31.69 -2.77
C ALA A 449 -23.85 32.80 -2.79
N ALA A 450 -23.58 33.99 -2.24
CA ALA A 450 -24.50 35.12 -2.32
C ALA A 450 -24.62 35.68 -3.74
N ALA A 451 -23.51 35.77 -4.48
CA ALA A 451 -23.49 36.29 -5.85
C ALA A 451 -24.09 35.31 -6.88
N PHE A 452 -23.95 34.01 -6.64
CA PHE A 452 -24.31 32.93 -7.57
C PHE A 452 -25.29 31.94 -6.94
N SER A 453 -26.19 32.45 -6.12
CA SER A 453 -27.01 31.67 -5.19
C SER A 453 -27.89 30.60 -5.85
N VAL A 454 -28.37 30.88 -7.06
CA VAL A 454 -29.15 29.95 -7.91
C VAL A 454 -28.27 29.15 -8.85
N VAL A 455 -27.16 29.74 -9.31
CA VAL A 455 -26.27 29.12 -10.30
C VAL A 455 -25.54 27.92 -9.69
N VAL A 456 -25.14 28.00 -8.41
CA VAL A 456 -24.41 26.91 -7.74
C VAL A 456 -25.22 25.61 -7.67
N PRO A 457 -26.49 25.59 -7.17
CA PRO A 457 -27.32 24.38 -7.21
C PRO A 457 -27.53 23.83 -8.62
N LEU A 458 -27.78 24.69 -9.61
CA LEU A 458 -28.02 24.25 -10.99
C LEU A 458 -26.74 23.68 -11.63
N ALA A 459 -25.59 24.30 -11.40
CA ALA A 459 -24.31 23.80 -11.89
C ALA A 459 -23.93 22.47 -11.23
N ALA A 460 -24.17 22.33 -9.93
CA ALA A 460 -23.98 21.06 -9.21
C ALA A 460 -24.86 19.95 -9.78
N LEU A 461 -26.15 20.23 -10.02
CA LEU A 461 -27.07 19.29 -10.68
C LEU A 461 -26.54 18.85 -12.05
N VAL A 462 -26.18 19.80 -12.93
CA VAL A 462 -25.67 19.48 -14.28
C VAL A 462 -24.38 18.66 -14.21
N GLY A 463 -23.46 19.05 -13.33
CA GLY A 463 -22.21 18.33 -13.11
C GLY A 463 -22.44 16.90 -12.60
N HIS A 464 -23.36 16.73 -11.65
CA HIS A 464 -23.71 15.44 -11.08
C HIS A 464 -24.37 14.52 -12.13
N VAL A 465 -25.35 15.03 -12.89
CA VAL A 465 -26.00 14.27 -13.97
C VAL A 465 -24.98 13.85 -15.04
N GLY A 466 -24.09 14.76 -15.44
CA GLY A 466 -23.01 14.45 -16.39
C GLY A 466 -22.05 13.39 -15.86
N TRP A 467 -21.70 13.45 -14.58
CA TRP A 467 -20.85 12.45 -13.93
C TRP A 467 -21.53 11.07 -13.83
N ALA A 468 -22.80 11.03 -13.43
CA ALA A 468 -23.60 9.79 -13.39
C ALA A 468 -23.72 9.16 -14.79
N TYR A 469 -23.95 9.98 -15.83
CA TYR A 469 -23.97 9.53 -17.22
C TYR A 469 -22.61 8.94 -17.65
N MET A 470 -21.50 9.61 -17.34
CA MET A 470 -20.15 9.11 -17.66
C MET A 470 -19.84 7.80 -16.95
N ARG A 471 -20.31 7.61 -15.71
CA ARG A 471 -20.19 6.33 -14.98
C ARG A 471 -20.94 5.22 -15.69
N TRP A 472 -22.20 5.46 -16.02
CA TRP A 472 -23.02 4.51 -16.78
C TRP A 472 -22.36 4.15 -18.12
N TYR A 473 -21.90 5.15 -18.87
CA TYR A 473 -21.26 4.95 -20.18
C TYR A 473 -20.00 4.09 -20.09
N ARG A 474 -19.13 4.36 -19.10
CA ARG A 474 -17.91 3.57 -18.90
C ARG A 474 -18.21 2.13 -18.49
N TRP A 475 -19.24 1.91 -17.67
CA TRP A 475 -19.68 0.57 -17.32
C TRP A 475 -20.30 -0.17 -18.53
N SER A 476 -21.16 0.50 -19.31
CA SER A 476 -21.84 -0.11 -20.46
C SER A 476 -20.89 -0.46 -21.61
N THR A 477 -19.78 0.27 -21.74
CA THR A 477 -18.71 0.00 -22.72
C THR A 477 -17.66 -1.00 -22.21
N GLY A 478 -17.78 -1.49 -20.97
CA GLY A 478 -16.83 -2.45 -20.39
C GLY A 478 -15.50 -1.84 -19.95
N LEU A 479 -15.35 -0.50 -19.94
CA LEU A 479 -14.14 0.18 -19.48
C LEU A 479 -13.89 0.02 -17.97
N ILE A 480 -14.92 -0.34 -17.19
CA ILE A 480 -14.85 -0.52 -15.73
C ILE A 480 -15.61 -1.80 -15.30
N ARG A 481 -15.62 -2.86 -16.12
CA ARG A 481 -16.12 -4.17 -15.66
C ARG A 481 -15.09 -4.91 -14.83
#